data_AF-A0A0C3HQ01-F1
#
_entry.id   AF-A0A0C3HQ01-F1
#
_cell.length_a   1.000
_cell.length_b   1.000
_cell.length_c   1.000
_cell.angle_alpha   90.00
_cell.angle_beta   90.00
_cell.angle_gamma   90.00
#
_symmetry.space_group_name_H-M   'P 1'
#
loop_
_entity.id
_entity.type
_entity.pdbx_description
1 polymer ?
#
loop_
_entity_poly.entity_id
_entity_poly.type
_entity_poly.pdbx_seq_one_letter_code
_entity_poly.pdbx_strand_id
1 'polypeptide(L)'
;MKKTTLLAPAALLFLAGCSTTDFYQVKSQFRVNDAGEAPASVTRARGFDTAFDSIQVIAVKAPDRCISETETQSTGRATSGSTVMKTECGVEMAQIERELAKAGYSVISWKILENQMAASKTHLEAAKSLDADALFQINSLERTTSAKGQDARWDRRYYKSDAKGVLGAPASVKEGTANQLNYIADLEEKAILPSSDALSATINANVTLVANARNIWFYDWNHQEAIAKDGVIEHYSLVRCSDESDYYRCLPYMAKKEQSNDDGLVQGSSQGFSRNVNLEDKKRFKQDQLMKEVISDMVKNFSR
;
A
#
# COMPACT_ATOMS: atom_id res chain seq x y z
N MET A 1 70.38 -47.53 47.70
CA MET A 1 70.21 -47.24 46.24
C MET A 1 68.95 -47.91 45.75
N LYS A 2 68.06 -47.14 45.10
CA LYS A 2 67.05 -47.54 44.08
C LYS A 2 65.97 -48.57 44.48
N LYS A 3 64.69 -48.43 44.12
CA LYS A 3 63.84 -47.37 43.57
C LYS A 3 62.42 -47.95 43.70
N THR A 4 61.53 -47.32 44.46
CA THR A 4 60.14 -47.73 44.57
C THR A 4 59.39 -47.17 43.36
N THR A 5 58.92 -48.03 42.46
CA THR A 5 58.07 -47.63 41.34
C THR A 5 56.61 -47.59 41.79
N LEU A 6 56.09 -46.38 41.97
CA LEU A 6 54.66 -46.09 42.00
C LEU A 6 54.10 -46.23 40.57
N LEU A 7 53.12 -47.11 40.38
CA LEU A 7 52.21 -47.05 39.24
C LEU A 7 51.16 -45.97 39.52
N ALA A 8 51.18 -44.88 38.76
CA ALA A 8 50.10 -43.89 38.72
C ALA A 8 49.04 -44.33 37.69
N PRO A 9 47.74 -44.23 37.99
CA PRO A 9 46.71 -44.45 37.00
C PRO A 9 46.66 -43.25 36.04
N ALA A 10 46.79 -43.51 34.75
CA ALA A 10 46.57 -42.51 33.71
C ALA A 10 45.09 -42.14 33.67
N ALA A 11 44.76 -40.98 34.22
CA ALA A 11 43.45 -40.35 34.02
C ALA A 11 43.38 -39.83 32.57
N LEU A 12 42.62 -40.54 31.72
CA LEU A 12 42.16 -40.01 30.45
C LEU A 12 41.14 -38.90 30.72
N LEU A 13 41.60 -37.65 30.65
CA LEU A 13 40.72 -36.49 30.54
C LEU A 13 40.14 -36.45 29.12
N PHE A 14 38.90 -36.93 28.97
CA PHE A 14 38.09 -36.62 27.80
C PHE A 14 37.78 -35.12 27.81
N LEU A 15 38.48 -34.35 26.98
CA LEU A 15 38.06 -33.00 26.60
C LEU A 15 36.82 -33.14 25.70
N ALA A 16 35.63 -33.25 26.32
CA ALA A 16 34.39 -32.97 25.62
C ALA A 16 34.39 -31.47 25.30
N GLY A 17 34.78 -31.11 24.08
CA GLY A 17 34.56 -29.76 23.56
C GLY A 17 33.06 -29.49 23.59
N CYS A 18 32.60 -28.69 24.56
CA CYS A 18 31.22 -28.25 24.60
C CYS A 18 31.03 -27.30 23.42
N SER A 19 30.40 -27.77 22.34
CA SER A 19 29.93 -26.87 21.30
C SER A 19 28.91 -25.92 21.91
N THR A 20 29.13 -24.63 21.71
CA THR A 20 28.22 -23.59 22.15
C THR A 20 27.20 -23.35 21.04
N THR A 21 25.94 -23.66 21.32
CA THR A 21 24.82 -23.31 20.43
C THR A 21 23.98 -22.24 21.10
N ASP A 22 23.88 -21.08 20.45
CA ASP A 22 23.05 -19.96 20.84
C ASP A 22 21.89 -19.78 19.84
N PHE A 23 20.74 -19.36 20.34
CA PHE A 23 19.62 -18.92 19.51
C PHE A 23 19.38 -17.42 19.73
N TYR A 24 19.17 -16.70 18.63
CA TYR A 24 18.88 -15.28 18.62
C TYR A 24 17.63 -14.99 17.82
N GLN A 25 16.87 -14.00 18.26
CA GLN A 25 15.86 -13.34 17.42
C GLN A 25 16.33 -11.95 17.03
N VAL A 26 16.29 -11.68 15.74
CA VAL A 26 16.48 -10.34 15.19
C VAL A 26 15.10 -9.74 14.98
N LYS A 27 14.74 -8.76 15.81
CA LYS A 27 13.56 -7.93 15.59
C LYS A 27 13.94 -6.79 14.66
N SER A 28 13.35 -6.77 13.48
CA SER A 28 13.53 -5.72 12.48
C SER A 28 12.28 -4.86 12.43
N GLN A 29 12.45 -3.54 12.53
CA GLN A 29 11.38 -2.55 12.40
C GLN A 29 11.66 -1.67 11.19
N PHE A 30 10.82 -1.76 10.16
CA PHE A 30 10.87 -0.84 9.03
C PHE A 30 10.24 0.47 9.45
N ARG A 31 10.99 1.57 9.30
CA ARG A 31 10.50 2.91 9.57
C ARG A 31 10.63 3.75 8.31
N VAL A 32 9.56 4.47 8.00
CA VAL A 32 9.52 5.43 6.91
C VAL A 32 9.52 6.82 7.53
N ASN A 33 10.50 7.64 7.16
CA ASN A 33 10.64 9.03 7.59
C ASN A 33 10.25 10.00 6.47
N ASP A 34 9.29 9.63 5.62
CA ASP A 34 8.76 10.53 4.60
C ASP A 34 7.93 11.63 5.28
N ALA A 35 7.97 12.85 4.76
CA ALA A 35 7.00 13.87 5.13
C ALA A 35 5.60 13.26 4.91
N GLY A 36 4.80 13.19 5.98
CA GLY A 36 3.48 12.58 5.94
C GLY A 36 2.65 13.11 4.77
N GLU A 37 1.76 12.28 4.23
CA GLU A 37 0.87 12.69 3.15
C GLU A 37 0.12 13.98 3.54
N ALA A 38 0.12 14.96 2.63
CA ALA A 38 -0.64 16.19 2.85
C ALA A 38 -2.15 15.86 2.82
N PRO A 39 -2.94 16.41 3.77
CA PRO A 39 -4.39 16.23 3.74
C PRO A 39 -4.98 16.88 2.48
N ALA A 40 -6.22 16.48 2.13
CA ALA A 40 -6.96 17.10 1.05
C ALA A 40 -7.05 18.63 1.22
N SER A 41 -6.74 19.35 0.15
CA SER A 41 -6.87 20.81 0.09
C SER A 41 -8.28 21.16 -0.35
N VAL A 42 -9.05 21.79 0.53
CA VAL A 42 -10.43 22.22 0.28
C VAL A 42 -10.52 23.73 0.42
N THR A 43 -10.95 24.41 -0.65
CA THR A 43 -11.13 25.86 -0.64
C THR A 43 -12.58 26.21 -0.96
N ARG A 44 -13.22 26.96 -0.07
CA ARG A 44 -14.57 27.51 -0.24
C ARG A 44 -14.47 28.99 -0.60
N ALA A 45 -15.05 29.39 -1.73
CA ALA A 45 -15.07 30.79 -2.13
C ALA A 45 -16.06 31.60 -1.29
N ARG A 46 -15.95 32.93 -1.36
CA ARG A 46 -16.88 33.84 -0.67
C ARG A 46 -18.30 33.61 -1.17
N GLY A 47 -19.24 33.41 -0.25
CA GLY A 47 -20.65 33.15 -0.56
C GLY A 47 -20.96 31.68 -0.88
N PHE A 48 -20.01 30.77 -0.64
CA PHE A 48 -20.24 29.33 -0.79
C PHE A 48 -21.48 28.86 -0.03
N ASP A 49 -21.57 29.11 1.28
CA ASP A 49 -22.66 28.55 2.10
C ASP A 49 -24.06 28.99 1.61
N THR A 50 -24.20 30.27 1.23
CA THR A 50 -25.47 30.81 0.70
C THR A 50 -25.85 30.18 -0.63
N ALA A 51 -24.89 29.92 -1.50
CA ALA A 51 -25.15 29.32 -2.80
C ALA A 51 -25.36 27.81 -2.69
N PHE A 52 -24.59 27.15 -1.81
CA PHE A 52 -24.58 25.71 -1.62
C PHE A 52 -25.95 25.17 -1.24
N ASP A 53 -26.69 25.89 -0.40
CA ASP A 53 -28.03 25.51 0.05
C ASP A 53 -29.08 25.45 -1.08
N SER A 54 -28.80 26.11 -2.21
CA SER A 54 -29.68 26.13 -3.38
C SER A 54 -29.36 25.05 -4.42
N ILE A 55 -28.27 24.30 -4.26
CA ILE A 55 -27.82 23.30 -5.24
C ILE A 55 -28.58 22.00 -5.02
N GLN A 56 -29.40 21.60 -5.99
CA GLN A 56 -30.13 20.33 -5.99
C GLN A 56 -29.71 19.44 -7.16
N VAL A 57 -29.49 20.04 -8.33
CA VAL A 57 -29.13 19.37 -9.57
C VAL A 57 -27.67 19.68 -9.93
N ILE A 58 -26.86 18.63 -10.07
CA ILE A 58 -25.45 18.73 -10.39
C ILE A 58 -25.18 18.06 -11.74
N ALA A 59 -24.60 18.81 -12.67
CA ALA A 59 -24.00 18.25 -13.87
C ALA A 59 -22.54 17.92 -13.63
N VAL A 60 -22.11 16.72 -14.00
CA VAL A 60 -20.71 16.28 -13.82
C VAL A 60 -19.95 16.42 -15.12
N LYS A 61 -18.80 17.11 -15.11
CA LYS A 61 -17.89 17.18 -16.27
C LYS A 61 -16.65 16.32 -16.02
N ALA A 62 -16.36 15.43 -16.97
CA ALA A 62 -15.15 14.64 -16.98
C ALA A 62 -13.90 15.47 -17.39
N PRO A 63 -12.69 15.02 -17.02
CA PRO A 63 -11.44 15.59 -17.53
C PRO A 63 -11.37 15.48 -19.05
N ASP A 64 -10.75 16.47 -19.71
CA ASP A 64 -10.68 16.51 -21.17
C ASP A 64 -9.97 15.28 -21.77
N ARG A 65 -9.03 14.69 -21.02
CA ARG A 65 -8.41 13.42 -21.42
C ARG A 65 -9.41 12.27 -21.58
N CYS A 66 -10.41 12.17 -20.70
CA CYS A 66 -11.43 11.11 -20.75
C CYS A 66 -12.38 11.30 -21.96
N ILE A 67 -12.60 12.56 -22.37
CA ILE A 67 -13.39 12.93 -23.55
C ILE A 67 -12.62 12.53 -24.83
N SER A 68 -11.34 12.92 -24.93
CA SER A 68 -10.49 12.64 -26.10
C SER A 68 -10.25 11.15 -26.35
N GLU A 69 -10.18 10.33 -25.30
CA GLU A 69 -10.05 8.87 -25.41
C GLU A 69 -11.32 8.20 -25.95
N THR A 70 -12.50 8.71 -25.55
CA THR A 70 -13.80 8.23 -26.03
C THR A 70 -13.99 8.53 -27.52
N GLU A 71 -13.57 9.71 -27.97
CA GLU A 71 -13.55 10.08 -29.39
C GLU A 71 -12.57 9.22 -30.21
N THR A 72 -11.39 8.92 -29.66
CA THR A 72 -10.37 8.08 -30.34
C THR A 72 -10.83 6.62 -30.48
N GLN A 73 -11.53 6.08 -29.48
CA GLN A 73 -12.16 4.76 -29.56
C GLN A 73 -13.31 4.72 -30.57
N SER A 74 -14.13 5.78 -30.65
CA SER A 74 -15.21 5.89 -31.63
C SER A 74 -14.72 6.06 -33.06
N THR A 75 -13.52 6.63 -33.27
CA THR A 75 -12.94 6.91 -34.59
C THR A 75 -11.88 5.89 -35.04
N GLY A 76 -11.58 4.88 -34.21
CA GLY A 76 -10.68 3.76 -34.55
C GLY A 76 -9.20 4.13 -34.69
N ARG A 77 -8.75 5.24 -34.09
CA ARG A 77 -7.43 5.84 -34.37
C ARG A 77 -6.44 5.78 -33.19
N ALA A 78 -6.45 4.68 -32.43
CA ALA A 78 -5.62 4.55 -31.23
C ALA A 78 -4.14 4.25 -31.56
N THR A 79 -3.25 5.22 -31.33
CA THR A 79 -1.79 5.00 -31.32
C THR A 79 -1.31 4.53 -29.94
N SER A 80 -0.61 3.40 -29.93
CA SER A 80 0.02 2.80 -28.75
C SER A 80 1.28 3.58 -28.38
N GLY A 81 1.24 4.39 -27.33
CA GLY A 81 2.43 5.12 -26.90
C GLY A 81 2.21 6.03 -25.70
N SER A 82 1.80 5.44 -24.57
CA SER A 82 2.06 5.94 -23.21
C SER A 82 1.25 5.06 -22.26
N THR A 83 1.92 4.49 -21.27
CA THR A 83 1.40 3.58 -20.24
C THR A 83 0.61 4.34 -19.17
N VAL A 84 -0.26 5.27 -19.59
CA VAL A 84 -1.35 5.75 -18.73
C VAL A 84 -2.43 4.69 -18.85
N MET A 85 -2.92 4.17 -17.73
CA MET A 85 -3.93 3.11 -17.70
C MET A 85 -5.19 3.56 -18.46
N LYS A 86 -5.33 3.09 -19.70
CA LYS A 86 -6.09 3.69 -20.81
C LYS A 86 -7.59 3.34 -20.86
N THR A 87 -8.28 3.07 -19.74
CA THR A 87 -9.59 2.38 -19.86
C THR A 87 -10.62 2.59 -18.76
N GLU A 88 -10.40 3.45 -17.77
CA GLU A 88 -11.24 3.39 -16.56
C GLU A 88 -12.16 4.58 -16.34
N CYS A 89 -11.96 5.76 -16.98
CA CYS A 89 -12.71 6.98 -16.67
C CYS A 89 -14.23 6.78 -16.49
N GLY A 90 -14.88 5.92 -17.29
CA GLY A 90 -16.31 5.63 -17.13
C GLY A 90 -16.68 5.02 -15.76
N VAL A 91 -15.84 4.18 -15.18
CA VAL A 91 -16.01 3.56 -13.86
C VAL A 91 -15.83 4.59 -12.75
N GLU A 92 -14.76 5.39 -12.78
CA GLU A 92 -14.56 6.42 -11.74
C GLU A 92 -15.64 7.51 -11.84
N MET A 93 -16.00 7.95 -13.05
CA MET A 93 -17.06 8.95 -13.22
C MET A 93 -18.42 8.42 -12.74
N ALA A 94 -18.75 7.16 -13.06
CA ALA A 94 -19.96 6.52 -12.52
C ALA A 94 -19.92 6.38 -10.99
N GLN A 95 -18.73 6.28 -10.39
CA GLN A 95 -18.58 6.29 -8.95
C GLN A 95 -18.81 7.70 -8.38
N ILE A 96 -18.25 8.75 -8.99
CA ILE A 96 -18.49 10.14 -8.59
C ILE A 96 -19.98 10.45 -8.63
N GLU A 97 -20.65 10.11 -9.73
CA GLU A 97 -22.11 10.28 -9.88
C GLU A 97 -22.89 9.56 -8.77
N ARG A 98 -22.47 8.33 -8.42
CA ARG A 98 -23.11 7.54 -7.37
C ARG A 98 -22.89 8.13 -5.98
N GLU A 99 -21.70 8.60 -5.66
CA GLU A 99 -21.41 9.24 -4.37
C GLU A 99 -22.16 10.57 -4.25
N LEU A 100 -22.23 11.38 -5.31
CA LEU A 100 -23.05 12.60 -5.34
C LEU A 100 -24.55 12.28 -5.15
N ALA A 101 -25.06 11.24 -5.81
CA ALA A 101 -26.44 10.82 -5.62
C ALA A 101 -26.71 10.33 -4.18
N LYS A 102 -25.78 9.58 -3.57
CA LYS A 102 -25.86 9.18 -2.15
C LYS A 102 -25.86 10.38 -1.21
N ALA A 103 -25.14 11.45 -1.57
CA ALA A 103 -25.13 12.71 -0.83
C ALA A 103 -26.43 13.53 -0.99
N GLY A 104 -27.39 13.07 -1.80
CA GLY A 104 -28.72 13.65 -1.94
C GLY A 104 -28.93 14.55 -3.15
N TYR A 105 -27.97 14.63 -4.07
CA TYR A 105 -28.09 15.44 -5.28
C TYR A 105 -28.76 14.68 -6.42
N SER A 106 -29.50 15.39 -7.27
CA SER A 106 -29.91 14.89 -8.58
C SER A 106 -28.76 15.07 -9.56
N VAL A 107 -28.25 13.96 -10.11
CA VAL A 107 -27.02 13.99 -10.92
C VAL A 107 -27.33 13.85 -12.41
N ILE A 108 -26.91 14.82 -13.20
CA ILE A 108 -26.88 14.74 -14.66
C ILE A 108 -25.57 14.06 -15.05
N SER A 109 -25.68 12.93 -15.75
CA SER A 109 -24.53 12.11 -16.08
C SER A 109 -23.52 12.83 -16.98
N TRP A 110 -22.24 12.57 -16.76
CA TRP A 110 -21.14 13.14 -17.54
C TRP A 110 -21.29 12.88 -19.04
N LYS A 111 -21.85 11.73 -19.43
CA LYS A 111 -22.08 11.37 -20.83
C LYS A 111 -23.24 12.14 -21.45
N ILE A 112 -24.28 12.45 -20.67
CA ILE A 112 -25.38 13.31 -21.14
C ILE A 112 -24.86 14.73 -21.35
N LEU A 113 -24.09 15.25 -20.38
CA LEU A 113 -23.47 16.56 -20.50
C LEU A 113 -22.52 16.63 -21.71
N GLU A 114 -21.68 15.63 -21.91
CA GLU A 114 -20.76 15.52 -23.06
C GLU A 114 -21.53 15.55 -24.40
N ASN A 115 -22.59 14.75 -24.52
CA ASN A 115 -23.44 14.78 -25.73
C ASN A 115 -24.06 16.16 -25.96
N GLN A 116 -24.49 16.84 -24.89
CA GLN A 116 -25.06 18.19 -24.98
C GLN A 116 -24.02 19.26 -25.33
N MET A 117 -22.76 19.06 -24.91
CA MET A 117 -21.65 19.92 -25.27
C MET A 117 -21.37 19.91 -26.78
N ALA A 118 -21.65 18.81 -27.49
CA ALA A 118 -21.52 18.77 -28.95
C ALA A 118 -22.48 19.77 -29.66
N ALA A 119 -23.59 20.14 -29.00
CA ALA A 119 -24.56 21.10 -29.51
C ALA A 119 -24.41 22.51 -28.89
N SER A 120 -23.51 22.71 -27.92
CA SER A 120 -23.36 23.94 -27.14
C SER A 120 -22.01 24.61 -27.39
N LYS A 121 -21.85 25.91 -27.10
CA LYS A 121 -20.55 26.58 -27.27
C LYS A 121 -19.64 26.40 -26.07
N THR A 122 -20.21 26.20 -24.88
CA THR A 122 -19.46 25.98 -23.64
C THR A 122 -20.09 24.87 -22.79
N HIS A 123 -19.29 24.26 -21.91
CA HIS A 123 -19.79 23.28 -20.93
C HIS A 123 -20.83 23.89 -19.97
N LEU A 124 -20.73 25.19 -19.68
CA LEU A 124 -21.67 25.87 -18.80
C LEU A 124 -23.04 26.08 -19.49
N GLU A 125 -23.03 26.40 -20.78
CA GLU A 125 -24.26 26.45 -21.59
C GLU A 125 -24.93 25.10 -21.68
N ALA A 126 -24.16 24.02 -21.88
CA ALA A 126 -24.68 22.66 -21.89
C ALA A 126 -25.33 22.31 -20.55
N ALA A 127 -24.65 22.57 -19.42
CA ALA A 127 -25.20 22.36 -18.08
C ALA A 127 -26.48 23.18 -17.84
N LYS A 128 -26.49 24.44 -18.28
CA LYS A 128 -27.67 25.31 -18.20
C LYS A 128 -28.85 24.78 -19.01
N SER A 129 -28.61 24.23 -20.20
CA SER A 129 -29.67 23.66 -21.04
C SER A 129 -30.27 22.37 -20.47
N LEU A 130 -29.59 21.75 -19.50
CA LEU A 130 -30.03 20.56 -18.79
C LEU A 130 -30.59 20.92 -17.39
N ASP A 131 -30.85 22.20 -17.13
CA ASP A 131 -31.38 22.71 -15.85
C ASP A 131 -30.52 22.33 -14.63
N ALA A 132 -29.19 22.30 -14.79
CA ALA A 132 -28.27 22.11 -13.67
C ALA A 132 -28.12 23.39 -12.83
N ASP A 133 -28.07 23.25 -11.50
CA ASP A 133 -27.77 24.35 -10.58
C ASP A 133 -26.25 24.62 -10.51
N ALA A 134 -25.48 23.53 -10.53
CA ALA A 134 -24.04 23.56 -10.45
C ALA A 134 -23.38 22.59 -11.44
N LEU A 135 -22.20 22.98 -11.92
CA LEU A 135 -21.30 22.15 -12.71
C LEU A 135 -20.17 21.66 -11.81
N PHE A 136 -20.10 20.36 -11.60
CA PHE A 136 -19.03 19.68 -10.87
C PHE A 136 -17.98 19.20 -11.87
N GLN A 137 -16.89 19.96 -12.00
CA GLN A 137 -15.88 19.71 -13.01
C GLN A 137 -14.66 19.01 -12.40
N ILE A 138 -14.36 17.83 -12.93
CA ILE A 138 -13.15 17.08 -12.63
C ILE A 138 -12.07 17.54 -13.61
N ASN A 139 -11.02 18.18 -13.09
CA ASN A 139 -9.89 18.65 -13.88
C ASN A 139 -8.86 17.54 -14.08
N SER A 140 -8.61 16.75 -13.04
CA SER A 140 -7.73 15.58 -13.10
C SER A 140 -8.24 14.46 -12.18
N LEU A 141 -7.97 13.25 -12.63
CA LEU A 141 -8.27 11.95 -12.02
C LEU A 141 -7.19 10.91 -12.44
N GLU A 142 -6.14 10.74 -11.66
CA GLU A 142 -4.95 9.97 -12.06
C GLU A 142 -4.64 8.82 -11.12
N ARG A 143 -4.18 7.72 -11.70
CA ARG A 143 -3.51 6.63 -10.97
C ARG A 143 -2.02 6.76 -11.27
N THR A 144 -1.21 6.98 -10.25
CA THR A 144 0.23 7.19 -10.39
C THR A 144 0.99 6.25 -9.46
N THR A 145 2.31 6.24 -9.63
CA THR A 145 3.23 5.70 -8.64
C THR A 145 3.97 6.87 -8.00
N SER A 146 4.14 6.79 -6.69
CA SER A 146 4.90 7.75 -5.90
C SER A 146 6.19 7.08 -5.41
N ALA A 147 7.29 7.84 -5.42
CA ALA A 147 8.54 7.38 -4.86
C ALA A 147 8.49 7.55 -3.33
N LYS A 148 8.01 6.52 -2.65
CA LYS A 148 7.86 6.49 -1.18
C LYS A 148 8.96 5.61 -0.59
N GLY A 149 9.49 5.99 0.56
CA GLY A 149 10.53 5.23 1.27
C GLY A 149 11.97 5.46 0.82
N GLN A 150 12.28 6.61 0.20
CA GLN A 150 13.69 6.98 -0.09
C GLN A 150 14.53 7.12 1.18
N ASP A 151 13.91 7.56 2.29
CA ASP A 151 14.52 7.66 3.61
C ASP A 151 14.08 6.54 4.56
N ALA A 152 13.57 5.43 4.01
CA ALA A 152 13.16 4.30 4.82
C ALA A 152 14.37 3.48 5.30
N ARG A 153 14.29 3.02 6.55
CA ARG A 153 15.37 2.29 7.21
C ARG A 153 14.85 1.16 8.09
N TRP A 154 15.64 0.11 8.20
CA TRP A 154 15.42 -0.97 9.16
C TRP A 154 16.15 -0.67 10.48
N ASP A 155 15.38 -0.55 11.55
CA ASP A 155 15.89 -0.56 12.92
C ASP A 155 15.92 -2.01 13.41
N ARG A 156 17.11 -2.56 13.66
CA ARG A 156 17.29 -3.94 14.12
C ARG A 156 17.65 -3.99 15.61
N ARG A 157 17.07 -4.93 16.34
CA ARG A 157 17.41 -5.25 17.74
C ARG A 157 17.54 -6.75 17.93
N TYR A 158 18.52 -7.18 18.71
CA TYR A 158 18.78 -8.59 18.98
C TYR A 158 18.24 -9.00 20.34
N TYR A 159 17.67 -10.19 20.41
CA TYR A 159 17.19 -10.82 21.62
C TYR A 159 17.74 -12.24 21.69
N LYS A 160 18.00 -12.74 22.90
CA LYS A 160 18.20 -14.18 23.09
C LYS A 160 16.89 -14.91 22.78
N SER A 161 17.00 -16.13 22.29
CA SER A 161 15.84 -16.98 22.03
C SER A 161 16.18 -18.43 22.37
N ASP A 162 15.24 -19.33 22.11
CA ASP A 162 15.41 -20.77 22.22
C ASP A 162 15.12 -21.45 20.87
N ALA A 163 15.28 -22.77 20.81
CA ALA A 163 14.97 -23.57 19.61
C ALA A 163 13.47 -23.55 19.23
N LYS A 164 12.59 -23.06 20.10
CA LYS A 164 11.15 -22.90 19.84
C LYS A 164 10.83 -21.51 19.28
N GLY A 165 11.78 -20.58 19.27
CA GLY A 165 11.57 -19.20 18.85
C GLY A 165 10.82 -18.37 19.90
N VAL A 166 11.01 -18.65 21.19
CA VAL A 166 10.49 -17.78 22.25
C VAL A 166 11.40 -16.55 22.36
N LEU A 167 10.80 -15.35 22.28
CA LEU A 167 11.53 -14.10 22.44
C LEU A 167 12.01 -13.96 23.89
N GLY A 168 13.32 -13.90 24.09
CA GLY A 168 13.96 -13.72 25.39
C GLY A 168 14.41 -12.29 25.64
N ALA A 169 15.39 -12.12 26.54
CA ALA A 169 15.92 -10.81 26.91
C ALA A 169 16.75 -10.17 25.76
N PRO A 170 16.85 -8.83 25.70
CA PRO A 170 17.75 -8.14 24.77
C PRO A 170 19.18 -8.69 24.86
N ALA A 171 19.81 -8.91 23.71
CA ALA A 171 21.14 -9.47 23.62
C ALA A 171 22.16 -8.42 23.17
N SER A 172 23.25 -8.29 23.92
CA SER A 172 24.47 -7.65 23.43
C SER A 172 25.35 -8.71 22.79
N VAL A 173 25.65 -8.57 21.50
CA VAL A 173 26.42 -9.54 20.72
C VAL A 173 27.71 -8.91 20.21
N LYS A 174 28.74 -9.74 19.99
CA LYS A 174 30.00 -9.28 19.38
C LYS A 174 29.77 -8.87 17.92
N GLU A 175 30.60 -7.96 17.43
CA GLU A 175 30.49 -7.41 16.06
C GLU A 175 30.41 -8.48 14.97
N GLY A 176 31.27 -9.51 15.03
CA GLY A 176 31.25 -10.61 14.06
C GLY A 176 29.92 -11.39 14.06
N THR A 177 29.30 -11.56 15.22
CA THR A 177 27.96 -12.18 15.35
C THR A 177 26.88 -11.22 14.85
N ALA A 178 26.95 -9.94 15.21
CA ALA A 178 26.03 -8.90 14.74
C ALA A 178 25.99 -8.83 13.20
N ASN A 179 27.14 -8.90 12.54
CA ASN A 179 27.23 -8.88 11.08
C ASN A 179 26.53 -10.07 10.43
N GLN A 180 26.68 -11.28 10.99
CA GLN A 180 25.99 -12.47 10.49
C GLN A 180 24.48 -12.41 10.74
N LEU A 181 24.05 -11.93 11.92
CA LEU A 181 22.63 -11.71 12.24
C LEU A 181 21.99 -10.69 11.29
N ASN A 182 22.68 -9.57 11.04
CA ASN A 182 22.24 -8.53 10.12
C ASN A 182 22.14 -9.01 8.68
N TYR A 183 23.09 -9.83 8.23
CA TYR A 183 23.07 -10.41 6.89
C TYR A 183 21.86 -11.33 6.71
N ILE A 184 21.55 -12.18 7.70
CA ILE A 184 20.38 -13.07 7.65
C ILE A 184 19.09 -12.26 7.66
N ALA A 185 18.97 -11.27 8.55
CA ALA A 185 17.80 -10.40 8.61
C ALA A 185 17.60 -9.64 7.28
N ASP A 186 18.66 -9.12 6.66
CA ASP A 186 18.60 -8.42 5.37
C ASP A 186 18.01 -9.29 4.24
N LEU A 187 18.37 -10.58 4.19
CA LEU A 187 17.84 -11.51 3.19
C LEU A 187 16.33 -11.74 3.36
N GLU A 188 15.87 -11.88 4.61
CA GLU A 188 14.44 -12.07 4.91
C GLU A 188 13.66 -10.76 4.73
N GLU A 189 14.23 -9.63 5.12
CA GLU A 189 13.66 -8.28 4.97
C GLU A 189 13.39 -7.94 3.50
N LYS A 190 14.29 -8.30 2.59
CA LYS A 190 14.10 -8.10 1.14
C LYS A 190 12.86 -8.81 0.60
N ALA A 191 12.45 -9.93 1.19
CA ALA A 191 11.26 -10.68 0.77
C ALA A 191 9.95 -10.05 1.27
N ILE A 192 10.00 -9.20 2.30
CA ILE A 192 8.83 -8.57 2.93
C ILE A 192 8.71 -7.07 2.65
N LEU A 193 9.73 -6.46 2.04
CA LEU A 193 9.68 -5.07 1.63
C LEU A 193 8.47 -4.83 0.71
N PRO A 194 7.60 -3.85 1.02
CA PRO A 194 6.65 -3.36 0.05
C PRO A 194 7.41 -2.79 -1.15
N SER A 195 6.84 -2.93 -2.36
CA SER A 195 7.47 -2.36 -3.56
C SER A 195 7.73 -0.87 -3.36
N SER A 196 8.91 -0.40 -3.75
CA SER A 196 9.30 1.03 -3.72
C SER A 196 8.36 1.94 -4.53
N ASP A 197 7.57 1.33 -5.41
CA ASP A 197 6.50 2.00 -6.14
C ASP A 197 5.24 1.96 -5.27
N ALA A 198 5.06 2.97 -4.41
CA ALA A 198 3.79 3.13 -3.70
C ALA A 198 2.74 3.64 -4.68
N LEU A 199 1.59 2.97 -4.75
CA LEU A 199 0.50 3.39 -5.62
C LEU A 199 -0.11 4.69 -5.09
N SER A 200 -0.57 5.56 -5.98
CA SER A 200 -1.23 6.80 -5.62
C SER A 200 -2.41 7.11 -6.54
N ALA A 201 -3.38 7.84 -5.99
CA ALA A 201 -4.55 8.33 -6.70
C ALA A 201 -4.67 9.85 -6.48
N THR A 202 -4.74 10.61 -7.56
CA THR A 202 -4.88 12.07 -7.52
C THR A 202 -6.23 12.47 -8.08
N ILE A 203 -6.94 13.37 -7.40
CA ILE A 203 -8.11 14.05 -7.95
C ILE A 203 -7.96 15.57 -7.77
N ASN A 204 -8.39 16.30 -8.80
CA ASN A 204 -8.52 17.73 -8.77
C ASN A 204 -9.88 18.11 -9.34
N ALA A 205 -10.67 18.86 -8.57
CA ALA A 205 -12.04 19.20 -8.94
C ALA A 205 -12.41 20.63 -8.50
N ASN A 206 -13.40 21.20 -9.18
CA ASN A 206 -14.05 22.42 -8.75
C ASN A 206 -15.55 22.37 -9.03
N VAL A 207 -16.29 23.24 -8.35
CA VAL A 207 -17.73 23.43 -8.57
C VAL A 207 -18.02 24.86 -8.98
N THR A 208 -18.75 25.00 -10.07
CA THR A 208 -19.15 26.27 -10.68
C THR A 208 -20.66 26.41 -10.62
N LEU A 209 -21.17 27.53 -10.13
CA LEU A 209 -22.59 27.84 -10.20
C LEU A 209 -23.00 28.14 -11.65
N VAL A 210 -24.05 27.47 -12.12
CA VAL A 210 -24.55 27.64 -13.49
C VAL A 210 -25.19 29.02 -13.66
N ALA A 211 -25.84 29.54 -12.62
CA ALA A 211 -26.55 30.81 -12.67
C ALA A 211 -25.65 32.03 -12.99
N ASN A 212 -24.39 32.01 -12.53
CA ASN A 212 -23.50 33.18 -12.61
C ASN A 212 -22.04 32.87 -12.97
N ALA A 213 -21.75 31.62 -13.36
CA ALA A 213 -20.42 31.16 -13.77
C ALA A 213 -19.31 31.31 -12.70
N ARG A 214 -19.66 31.39 -11.41
CA ARG A 214 -18.67 31.55 -10.33
C ARG A 214 -18.26 30.19 -9.77
N ASN A 215 -16.96 29.97 -9.67
CA ASN A 215 -16.41 28.85 -8.91
C ASN A 215 -16.63 29.11 -7.42
N ILE A 216 -17.24 28.16 -6.73
CA ILE A 216 -17.58 28.27 -5.31
C ILE A 216 -16.80 27.31 -4.43
N TRP A 217 -16.22 26.26 -5.02
CA TRP A 217 -15.54 25.21 -4.29
C TRP A 217 -14.41 24.61 -5.14
N PHE A 218 -13.31 24.29 -4.48
CA PHE A 218 -12.13 23.66 -5.08
C PHE A 218 -11.65 22.54 -4.16
N TYR A 219 -11.18 21.47 -4.78
CA TYR A 219 -10.66 20.29 -4.11
C TYR A 219 -9.44 19.75 -4.84
N ASP A 220 -8.42 19.42 -4.08
CA ASP A 220 -7.20 18.78 -4.57
C ASP A 220 -6.67 17.79 -3.54
N TRP A 221 -6.48 16.54 -3.95
CA TRP A 221 -5.87 15.53 -3.08
C TRP A 221 -5.09 14.50 -3.89
N ASN A 222 -3.89 14.19 -3.42
CA ASN A 222 -3.06 13.09 -3.90
C ASN A 222 -2.92 12.06 -2.76
N HIS A 223 -3.77 11.04 -2.79
CA HIS A 223 -3.77 9.99 -1.80
C HIS A 223 -2.80 8.88 -2.19
N GLN A 224 -1.98 8.45 -1.24
CA GLN A 224 -0.92 7.48 -1.50
C GLN A 224 -1.09 6.25 -0.62
N GLU A 225 -0.75 5.08 -1.17
CA GLU A 225 -0.76 3.83 -0.42
C GLU A 225 0.06 3.97 0.88
N ALA A 226 -0.56 3.53 1.98
CA ALA A 226 0.14 3.40 3.25
C ALA A 226 1.12 2.22 3.15
N ILE A 227 2.40 2.49 3.42
CA ILE A 227 3.46 1.47 3.39
C ILE A 227 3.22 0.39 4.46
N ALA A 228 2.56 0.76 5.57
CA ALA A 228 2.02 -0.14 6.59
C ALA A 228 0.84 0.54 7.31
N LYS A 229 -0.08 -0.25 7.91
CA LYS A 229 -1.26 0.29 8.64
C LYS A 229 -0.90 1.32 9.72
N ASP A 230 0.27 1.18 10.34
CA ASP A 230 0.78 2.08 11.38
C ASP A 230 2.15 2.72 11.01
N GLY A 231 2.55 2.66 9.73
CA GLY A 231 3.87 3.13 9.28
C GLY A 231 5.07 2.32 9.78
N VAL A 232 4.84 1.18 10.45
CA VAL A 232 5.88 0.26 10.94
C VAL A 232 5.61 -1.15 10.44
N ILE A 233 6.62 -1.79 9.85
CA ILE A 233 6.62 -3.23 9.56
C ILE A 233 7.52 -3.89 10.59
N GLU A 234 6.99 -4.80 11.40
CA GLU A 234 7.79 -5.60 12.31
C GLU A 234 8.03 -6.99 11.72
N HIS A 235 9.27 -7.45 11.75
CA HIS A 235 9.67 -8.81 11.35
C HIS A 235 10.60 -9.42 12.39
N TYR A 236 10.53 -10.74 12.55
CA TYR A 236 11.38 -11.49 13.47
C TYR A 236 12.08 -12.62 12.71
N SER A 237 13.41 -12.54 12.63
CA SER A 237 14.25 -13.60 12.10
C SER A 237 14.79 -14.45 13.24
N LEU A 238 14.53 -15.75 13.23
CA LEU A 238 15.11 -16.69 14.19
C LEU A 238 16.41 -17.26 13.62
N VAL A 239 17.49 -17.14 14.39
CA VAL A 239 18.84 -17.49 13.96
C VAL A 239 19.51 -18.40 14.98
N ARG A 240 20.10 -19.51 14.49
CA ARG A 240 20.94 -20.40 15.29
C ARG A 240 22.41 -20.09 15.01
N CYS A 241 23.18 -19.81 16.05
CA CYS A 241 24.62 -19.62 15.96
C CYS A 241 25.33 -20.74 16.73
N SER A 242 26.28 -21.41 16.07
CA SER A 242 27.00 -22.53 16.68
C SER A 242 28.45 -22.60 16.22
N ASP A 243 29.33 -23.14 17.06
CA ASP A 243 30.71 -23.52 16.77
C ASP A 243 30.88 -25.03 16.50
N GLU A 244 29.77 -25.72 16.17
CA GLU A 244 29.78 -27.15 15.78
C GLU A 244 30.53 -27.40 14.47
N SER A 245 30.65 -26.37 13.63
CA SER A 245 31.62 -26.32 12.53
C SER A 245 32.94 -25.73 13.01
N ASP A 246 34.07 -26.01 12.34
CA ASP A 246 35.42 -25.50 12.66
C ASP A 246 35.52 -23.96 12.89
N TYR A 247 34.44 -23.21 12.63
CA TYR A 247 34.27 -21.79 12.90
C TYR A 247 32.85 -21.49 13.43
N TYR A 248 32.74 -20.46 14.27
CA TYR A 248 31.45 -19.94 14.78
C TYR A 248 30.61 -19.34 13.65
N ARG A 249 29.44 -19.93 13.38
CA ARG A 249 28.57 -19.57 12.26
C ARG A 249 27.11 -19.46 12.69
N CYS A 250 26.43 -18.44 12.18
CA CYS A 250 24.99 -18.22 12.32
C CYS A 250 24.26 -18.62 11.03
N LEU A 251 23.11 -19.27 11.18
CA LEU A 251 22.25 -19.71 10.09
C LEU A 251 20.77 -19.44 10.40
N PRO A 252 19.93 -19.13 9.39
CA PRO A 252 18.49 -19.04 9.56
C PRO A 252 17.96 -20.34 10.18
N TYR A 253 17.05 -20.23 11.15
CA TYR A 253 16.50 -21.37 11.86
C TYR A 253 14.98 -21.31 11.89
N MET A 254 14.34 -22.38 11.42
CA MET A 254 12.89 -22.54 11.49
C MET A 254 12.55 -23.41 12.69
N ALA A 255 11.83 -22.84 13.66
CA ALA A 255 11.37 -23.59 14.83
C ALA A 255 10.47 -24.76 14.37
N LYS A 256 10.73 -25.97 14.89
CA LYS A 256 9.85 -27.11 14.64
C LYS A 256 8.53 -26.84 15.34
N LYS A 257 7.44 -26.67 14.58
CA LYS A 257 6.09 -26.75 15.13
C LYS A 257 5.89 -28.19 15.60
N GLU A 258 5.60 -28.41 16.88
CA GLU A 258 5.05 -29.68 17.32
C GLU A 258 3.75 -29.89 16.55
N GLN A 259 3.74 -30.83 15.59
CA GLN A 259 2.49 -31.39 15.11
C GLN A 259 1.83 -32.04 16.32
N SER A 260 0.68 -31.53 16.74
CA SER A 260 -0.17 -32.31 17.63
C SER A 260 -0.53 -33.59 16.87
N ASN A 261 0.07 -34.71 17.28
CA ASN A 261 -0.35 -36.03 16.84
C ASN A 261 -1.74 -36.30 17.43
N ASP A 262 -2.76 -35.75 16.79
CA ASP A 262 -4.10 -36.33 16.81
C ASP A 262 -4.33 -36.93 15.41
N ASP A 263 -3.59 -38.02 15.14
CA ASP A 263 -3.71 -38.81 13.93
C ASP A 263 -5.00 -39.65 14.00
N GLY A 264 -6.14 -38.99 13.80
CA GLY A 264 -7.24 -39.62 13.08
C GLY A 264 -6.82 -39.71 11.61
N LEU A 265 -6.56 -40.93 11.12
CA LEU A 265 -6.29 -41.19 9.69
C LEU A 265 -7.48 -40.71 8.84
N VAL A 266 -7.44 -39.48 8.38
CA VAL A 266 -8.34 -38.96 7.36
C VAL A 266 -7.59 -38.95 6.03
N GLN A 267 -7.85 -39.96 5.20
CA GLN A 267 -7.47 -39.93 3.79
C GLN A 267 -8.32 -38.87 3.07
N GLY A 268 -7.66 -37.81 2.61
CA GLY A 268 -8.26 -36.80 1.74
C GLY A 268 -7.27 -36.33 0.69
N SER A 269 -7.65 -36.39 -0.58
CA SER A 269 -6.88 -35.77 -1.66
C SER A 269 -7.22 -34.28 -1.73
N SER A 270 -6.35 -33.44 -1.18
CA SER A 270 -6.40 -32.00 -1.41
C SER A 270 -5.76 -31.68 -2.75
N GLN A 271 -6.56 -31.45 -3.79
CA GLN A 271 -6.09 -30.69 -4.95
C GLN A 271 -6.06 -29.21 -4.56
N GLY A 272 -4.88 -28.72 -4.21
CA GLY A 272 -4.64 -27.30 -4.01
C GLY A 272 -4.71 -26.58 -5.35
N PHE A 273 -5.81 -25.88 -5.63
CA PHE A 273 -5.85 -24.91 -6.71
C PHE A 273 -5.01 -23.70 -6.27
N SER A 274 -3.77 -23.59 -6.78
CA SER A 274 -3.04 -22.33 -6.74
C SER A 274 -3.72 -21.37 -7.71
N ARG A 275 -4.65 -20.55 -7.21
CA ARG A 275 -4.96 -19.30 -7.90
C ARG A 275 -3.72 -18.44 -7.77
N ASN A 276 -2.84 -18.52 -8.76
CA ASN A 276 -1.80 -17.52 -8.97
C ASN A 276 -2.52 -16.19 -9.16
N VAL A 277 -2.74 -15.46 -8.06
CA VAL A 277 -3.27 -14.10 -8.12
C VAL A 277 -2.23 -13.30 -8.89
N ASN A 278 -2.57 -12.88 -10.11
CA ASN A 278 -1.69 -12.07 -10.93
C ASN A 278 -1.32 -10.83 -10.12
N LEU A 279 -0.02 -10.52 -10.04
CA LEU A 279 0.47 -9.35 -9.32
C LEU A 279 -0.15 -8.06 -9.91
N GLU A 280 -0.48 -8.06 -11.19
CA GLU A 280 -1.20 -6.98 -11.87
C GLU A 280 -2.63 -6.82 -11.32
N ASP A 281 -3.36 -7.91 -11.08
CA ASP A 281 -4.71 -7.87 -10.51
C ASP A 281 -4.70 -7.29 -9.09
N LYS A 282 -3.69 -7.64 -8.29
CA LYS A 282 -3.50 -7.05 -6.95
C LYS A 282 -3.22 -5.55 -7.01
N LYS A 283 -2.34 -5.12 -7.93
CA LYS A 283 -2.02 -3.70 -8.12
C LYS A 283 -3.26 -2.90 -8.55
N ARG A 284 -4.01 -3.43 -9.52
CA ARG A 284 -5.26 -2.82 -10.00
C ARG A 284 -6.30 -2.70 -8.90
N PHE A 285 -6.51 -3.77 -8.12
CA PHE A 285 -7.44 -3.74 -7.00
C PHE A 285 -7.08 -2.66 -5.96
N LYS A 286 -5.79 -2.50 -5.64
CA LYS A 286 -5.33 -1.46 -4.71
C LYS A 286 -5.53 -0.05 -5.28
N GLN A 287 -5.24 0.16 -6.56
CA GLN A 287 -5.51 1.45 -7.22
C GLN A 287 -7.00 1.79 -7.23
N ASP A 288 -7.87 0.80 -7.46
CA ASP A 288 -9.32 0.99 -7.39
C ASP A 288 -9.76 1.40 -5.97
N GLN A 289 -9.13 0.85 -4.92
CA GLN A 289 -9.40 1.24 -3.54
C GLN A 289 -8.99 2.68 -3.24
N LEU A 290 -7.75 3.07 -3.60
CA LEU A 290 -7.27 4.44 -3.41
C LEU A 290 -8.15 5.44 -4.14
N MET A 291 -8.52 5.14 -5.39
CA MET A 291 -9.41 5.98 -6.17
C MET A 291 -10.79 6.11 -5.53
N LYS A 292 -11.32 5.02 -4.95
CA LYS A 292 -12.59 5.06 -4.23
C LYS A 292 -12.54 5.96 -3.01
N GLU A 293 -11.46 5.90 -2.25
CA GLU A 293 -11.25 6.71 -1.05
C GLU A 293 -11.15 8.18 -1.40
N VAL A 294 -10.39 8.52 -2.44
CA VAL A 294 -10.25 9.89 -2.95
C VAL A 294 -11.58 10.48 -3.40
N ILE A 295 -12.38 9.72 -4.17
CA ILE A 295 -13.70 10.17 -4.63
C ILE A 295 -14.66 10.34 -3.44
N SER A 296 -14.65 9.39 -2.50
CA SER A 296 -15.52 9.44 -1.33
C SER A 296 -15.20 10.65 -0.44
N ASP A 297 -13.92 10.93 -0.20
CA ASP A 297 -13.49 12.10 0.58
C ASP A 297 -13.85 13.42 -0.13
N MET A 298 -13.64 13.49 -1.44
CA MET A 298 -14.01 14.65 -2.26
C MET A 298 -15.51 14.97 -2.12
N VAL A 299 -16.37 13.97 -2.33
CA VAL A 299 -17.82 14.16 -2.23
C VAL A 299 -18.23 14.49 -0.80
N LYS A 300 -17.64 13.83 0.19
CA LYS A 300 -17.89 14.10 1.61
C LYS A 300 -17.56 15.54 2.00
N ASN A 301 -16.45 16.09 1.51
CA ASN A 301 -16.03 17.48 1.79
C ASN A 301 -16.87 18.53 1.06
N PHE A 302 -17.55 18.13 -0.03
CA PHE A 302 -18.53 18.95 -0.71
C PHE A 302 -19.90 18.88 -0.03
N SER A 303 -20.34 17.69 0.38
CA SER A 303 -21.63 17.45 1.04
C SER A 303 -21.64 17.91 2.50
N ARG A 304 -22.85 18.05 3.09
CA ARG A 304 -23.02 18.38 4.51
C ARG A 304 -22.59 17.25 5.44
#